data_AF-A0A359E011-F1
#
_entry.id   AF-A0A359E011-F1
#
_cell.length_a   1.000
_cell.length_b   1.000
_cell.length_c   1.000
_cell.angle_alpha   90.00
_cell.angle_beta   90.00
_cell.angle_gamma   90.00
#
_symmetry.space_group_name_H-M   'P 1'
#
loop_
_entity.id
_entity.type
_entity.pdbx_description
1 polymer ?
#
loop_
_entity_poly.entity_id
_entity_poly.type
_entity_poly.pdbx_seq_one_letter_code
_entity_poly.pdbx_strand_id
1 'polypeptide(L)'
;MAFPELKNRLLLDTLEGKETERPPVWMMRQAGRYLPEYMEIKKKYGFFERVETPELACEITIQPIDIVGTDAAILFSDILVLIQCLDIEVQLKPGFGPYLPDPIRTVEQVKNLNIIPAEEQLSYVYDALTLTRKTLDGRVPLIGFAGAPWTLFCYLVEGQGSKTFSTAKSFLFSEPEAAQKLLEVMTDQTIQYLHNQVKAGAQVLQVFESWAAALGPDDFRTL
;
A
#
# COMPACT_ATOMS: atom_id res chain seq x y z
N MET A 1 -13.64 13.50 -14.70
CA MET A 1 -14.27 12.48 -15.58
C MET A 1 -15.26 11.69 -14.74
N ALA A 2 -16.40 11.27 -15.30
CA ALA A 2 -17.35 10.42 -14.57
C ALA A 2 -16.90 8.96 -14.64
N PHE A 3 -16.94 8.24 -13.51
CA PHE A 3 -16.73 6.79 -13.45
C PHE A 3 -18.06 6.05 -13.63
N PRO A 4 -18.05 4.79 -14.10
CA PRO A 4 -19.25 3.96 -14.17
C PRO A 4 -19.95 3.85 -12.81
N GLU A 5 -21.29 3.79 -12.85
CA GLU A 5 -22.13 3.60 -11.67
C GLU A 5 -21.91 2.20 -11.07
N LEU A 6 -21.84 2.13 -9.73
CA LEU A 6 -21.57 0.90 -9.01
C LEU A 6 -22.80 -0.01 -8.96
N LYS A 7 -22.65 -1.26 -9.42
CA LYS A 7 -23.70 -2.29 -9.52
C LYS A 7 -23.77 -3.16 -8.26
N ASN A 8 -22.63 -3.58 -7.71
CA ASN A 8 -22.55 -4.29 -6.42
C ASN A 8 -22.08 -3.32 -5.33
N ARG A 9 -22.95 -3.04 -4.35
CA ARG A 9 -22.68 -2.14 -3.23
C ARG A 9 -22.45 -2.83 -1.89
N LEU A 10 -22.46 -4.16 -1.82
CA LEU A 10 -22.45 -4.91 -0.56
C LEU A 10 -21.34 -4.47 0.41
N LEU A 11 -20.11 -4.28 -0.08
CA LEU A 11 -19.00 -3.79 0.76
C LEU A 11 -19.26 -2.37 1.29
N LEU A 12 -19.65 -1.43 0.43
CA LEU A 12 -19.85 -0.03 0.84
C LEU A 12 -21.00 0.08 1.84
N ASP A 13 -22.12 -0.58 1.56
CA ASP A 13 -23.29 -0.54 2.43
C ASP A 13 -22.98 -1.18 3.79
N THR A 14 -22.19 -2.26 3.82
CA THR A 14 -21.71 -2.87 5.08
C THR A 14 -20.80 -1.92 5.87
N LEU A 15 -19.84 -1.24 5.22
CA LEU A 15 -18.95 -0.27 5.87
C LEU A 15 -19.70 0.98 6.36
N GLU A 16 -20.80 1.33 5.71
CA GLU A 16 -21.74 2.38 6.14
C GLU A 16 -22.70 1.92 7.26
N GLY A 17 -22.61 0.66 7.70
CA GLY A 17 -23.44 0.10 8.77
C GLY A 17 -24.87 -0.24 8.36
N LYS A 18 -25.14 -0.37 7.06
CA LYS A 18 -26.45 -0.76 6.52
C LYS A 18 -26.62 -2.27 6.50
N GLU A 19 -27.86 -2.72 6.59
CA GLU A 19 -28.21 -4.13 6.38
C GLU A 19 -28.03 -4.51 4.91
N THR A 20 -27.48 -5.70 4.67
CA THR A 20 -27.22 -6.25 3.33
C THR A 20 -27.78 -7.66 3.23
N GLU A 21 -28.10 -8.10 2.00
CA GLU A 21 -28.68 -9.43 1.75
C GLU A 21 -27.75 -10.59 2.16
N ARG A 22 -26.44 -10.34 2.20
CA ARG A 22 -25.40 -11.24 2.74
C ARG A 22 -24.13 -10.45 3.07
N PRO A 23 -23.24 -10.98 3.93
CA PRO A 23 -21.93 -10.38 4.15
C PRO A 23 -21.10 -10.30 2.84
N PRO A 24 -20.43 -9.17 2.57
CA PRO A 24 -19.47 -9.04 1.46
C PRO A 24 -18.16 -9.77 1.78
N VAL A 25 -17.52 -10.35 0.77
CA VAL A 25 -16.25 -11.08 0.90
C VAL A 25 -15.23 -10.63 -0.14
N TRP A 26 -14.05 -10.27 0.33
CA TRP A 26 -12.82 -10.11 -0.46
C TRP A 26 -11.65 -10.64 0.37
N MET A 27 -10.49 -10.88 -0.26
CA MET A 27 -9.35 -11.50 0.43
C MET A 27 -8.09 -10.66 0.26
N MET A 28 -7.36 -10.44 1.35
CA MET A 28 -6.01 -9.89 1.28
C MET A 28 -5.14 -10.79 0.40
N ARG A 29 -4.42 -10.18 -0.55
CA ARG A 29 -3.62 -10.87 -1.57
C ARG A 29 -4.44 -11.77 -2.52
N GLN A 30 -5.71 -11.45 -2.76
CA GLN A 30 -6.54 -12.12 -3.79
C GLN A 30 -5.89 -12.08 -5.18
N ALA A 31 -5.20 -10.99 -5.54
CA ALA A 31 -4.34 -10.95 -6.71
C ALA A 31 -2.95 -11.47 -6.34
N GLY A 32 -2.68 -12.76 -6.58
CA GLY A 32 -1.45 -13.37 -6.09
C GLY A 32 -1.12 -14.76 -6.63
N ARG A 33 -0.04 -15.32 -6.09
CA ARG A 33 0.65 -16.53 -6.57
C ARG A 33 -0.20 -17.81 -6.64
N TYR A 34 -1.38 -17.84 -6.04
CA TYR A 34 -2.28 -18.98 -6.13
C TYR A 34 -3.03 -19.03 -7.48
N LEU A 35 -3.10 -17.90 -8.20
CA LEU A 35 -3.70 -17.81 -9.53
C LEU A 35 -2.66 -18.17 -10.60
N PRO A 36 -2.90 -19.17 -11.47
CA PRO A 36 -2.03 -19.48 -12.59
C PRO A 36 -1.77 -18.29 -13.51
N GLU A 37 -2.80 -17.47 -13.78
CA GLU A 37 -2.76 -16.29 -14.64
C GLU A 37 -1.82 -15.22 -14.09
N TYR A 38 -1.84 -14.99 -12.77
CA TYR A 38 -0.89 -14.12 -12.09
C TYR A 38 0.54 -14.63 -12.26
N MET A 39 0.74 -15.96 -12.18
CA MET A 39 2.06 -16.57 -12.31
C MET A 39 2.62 -16.41 -13.73
N GLU A 40 1.78 -16.42 -14.77
CA GLU A 40 2.22 -16.14 -16.14
C GLU A 40 2.71 -14.71 -16.33
N ILE A 41 2.03 -13.71 -15.77
CA ILE A 41 2.50 -12.30 -15.80
C ILE A 41 3.79 -12.16 -14.98
N LYS A 42 3.85 -12.76 -13.79
CA LYS A 42 5.02 -12.71 -12.91
C LYS A 42 6.28 -13.30 -13.55
N LYS A 43 6.16 -14.32 -14.43
CA LYS A 43 7.31 -14.90 -15.14
C LYS A 43 7.92 -13.94 -16.16
N LYS A 44 7.14 -12.98 -16.67
CA LYS A 44 7.54 -12.06 -17.75
C LYS A 44 8.11 -10.74 -17.22
N TYR A 45 7.58 -10.25 -16.11
CA TYR A 45 7.83 -8.90 -15.64
C TYR A 45 8.31 -8.86 -14.19
N GLY A 46 9.17 -7.90 -13.88
CA GLY A 46 9.64 -7.62 -12.52
C GLY A 46 8.49 -7.29 -11.56
N PHE A 47 8.75 -7.25 -10.25
CA PHE A 47 7.70 -6.84 -9.30
C PHE A 47 7.35 -5.36 -9.46
N PHE A 48 8.34 -4.47 -9.36
CA PHE A 48 8.12 -3.03 -9.50
C PHE A 48 7.62 -2.67 -10.90
N GLU A 49 8.13 -3.32 -11.96
CA GLU A 49 7.59 -3.16 -13.32
C GLU A 49 6.07 -3.43 -13.41
N ARG A 50 5.57 -4.46 -12.72
CA ARG A 50 4.11 -4.75 -12.67
C ARG A 50 3.32 -3.77 -11.83
N VAL A 51 3.94 -3.16 -10.82
CA VAL A 51 3.32 -2.16 -9.94
C VAL A 51 3.32 -0.78 -10.60
N GLU A 52 4.38 -0.45 -11.35
CA GLU A 52 4.63 0.84 -11.99
C GLU A 52 4.03 0.94 -13.40
N THR A 53 3.56 -0.17 -13.98
CA THR A 53 2.85 -0.19 -15.26
C THR A 53 1.34 -0.28 -15.01
N PRO A 54 0.55 0.78 -15.25
CA PRO A 54 -0.89 0.82 -14.99
C PRO A 54 -1.69 -0.33 -15.60
N GLU A 55 -1.36 -0.73 -16.83
CA GLU A 55 -2.03 -1.80 -17.55
C GLU A 55 -1.81 -3.16 -16.88
N LEU A 56 -0.58 -3.44 -16.43
CA LEU A 56 -0.24 -4.69 -15.73
C LEU A 56 -0.89 -4.72 -14.34
N ALA A 57 -0.84 -3.61 -13.61
CA ALA A 57 -1.50 -3.50 -12.31
C ALA A 57 -3.02 -3.68 -12.43
N CYS A 58 -3.64 -3.08 -13.45
CA CYS A 58 -5.06 -3.26 -13.76
C CYS A 58 -5.37 -4.72 -14.10
N GLU A 59 -4.65 -5.33 -15.05
CA GLU A 59 -4.85 -6.73 -15.44
C GLU A 59 -4.80 -7.67 -14.22
N ILE A 60 -3.76 -7.53 -13.39
CA ILE A 60 -3.59 -8.32 -12.18
C ILE A 60 -4.73 -8.08 -11.16
N THR A 61 -5.16 -6.82 -11.00
CA THR A 61 -6.23 -6.47 -10.06
C THR A 61 -7.57 -7.10 -10.43
N ILE A 62 -7.85 -7.24 -11.73
CA ILE A 62 -9.13 -7.76 -12.25
C ILE A 62 -9.22 -9.28 -12.15
N GLN A 63 -8.10 -10.01 -12.26
CA GLN A 63 -8.09 -11.49 -12.26
C GLN A 63 -8.96 -12.15 -11.17
N PRO A 64 -8.89 -11.75 -9.88
CA PRO A 64 -9.69 -12.39 -8.83
C PRO A 64 -11.18 -12.08 -8.95
N ILE A 65 -11.54 -10.93 -9.54
CA ILE A 65 -12.93 -10.58 -9.81
C ILE A 65 -13.51 -11.53 -10.87
N ASP A 66 -12.74 -11.79 -11.93
CA ASP A 66 -13.18 -12.64 -13.03
C ASP A 66 -13.16 -14.14 -12.66
N ILE A 67 -12.18 -14.57 -11.87
CA ILE A 67 -11.94 -15.99 -11.55
C ILE A 67 -12.70 -16.44 -10.30
N VAL A 68 -12.73 -15.60 -9.27
CA VAL A 68 -13.27 -15.97 -7.94
C VAL A 68 -14.61 -15.27 -7.65
N GLY A 69 -14.84 -14.08 -8.21
CA GLY A 69 -16.09 -13.34 -8.01
C GLY A 69 -16.21 -12.65 -6.65
N THR A 70 -15.11 -12.15 -6.09
CA THR A 70 -15.09 -11.41 -4.81
C THR A 70 -15.87 -10.09 -4.90
N ASP A 71 -16.43 -9.63 -3.78
CA ASP A 71 -17.28 -8.42 -3.68
C ASP A 71 -16.52 -7.10 -3.72
N ALA A 72 -15.19 -7.13 -3.79
CA ALA A 72 -14.36 -5.95 -3.96
C ALA A 72 -13.06 -6.29 -4.67
N ALA A 73 -12.56 -5.33 -5.46
CA ALA A 73 -11.20 -5.35 -5.98
C ALA A 73 -10.31 -4.55 -5.04
N ILE A 74 -9.08 -4.99 -4.83
CA ILE A 74 -8.04 -4.19 -4.20
C ILE A 74 -6.91 -3.99 -5.20
N LEU A 75 -6.46 -2.75 -5.37
CA LEU A 75 -5.41 -2.42 -6.33
C LEU A 75 -4.19 -3.32 -6.14
N PHE A 76 -3.63 -3.84 -7.23
CA PHE A 76 -2.32 -4.45 -7.21
C PHE A 76 -1.24 -3.36 -7.13
N SER A 77 -0.68 -3.19 -5.93
CA SER A 77 0.44 -2.30 -5.64
C SER A 77 1.22 -2.86 -4.45
N ASP A 78 2.12 -2.08 -3.85
CA ASP A 78 2.85 -2.43 -2.63
C ASP A 78 2.84 -1.26 -1.64
N ILE A 79 2.92 -1.54 -0.34
CA ILE A 79 2.98 -0.46 0.67
C ILE A 79 4.29 0.33 0.58
N LEU A 80 5.36 -0.29 0.08
CA LEU A 80 6.69 0.30 0.04
C LEU A 80 6.88 1.29 -1.11
N VAL A 81 5.90 1.43 -2.02
CA VAL A 81 5.96 2.48 -3.05
C VAL A 81 6.05 3.87 -2.40
N LEU A 82 5.46 4.08 -1.23
CA LEU A 82 5.57 5.33 -0.46
C LEU A 82 7.01 5.68 -0.05
N ILE A 83 7.90 4.70 0.05
CA ILE A 83 9.33 4.95 0.37
C ILE A 83 10.04 5.60 -0.83
N GLN A 84 9.55 5.40 -2.06
CA GLN A 84 10.08 6.08 -3.24
C GLN A 84 9.92 7.60 -3.15
N CYS A 85 8.93 8.10 -2.39
CA CYS A 85 8.77 9.54 -2.12
C CYS A 85 9.94 10.13 -1.32
N LEU A 86 10.76 9.29 -0.69
CA LEU A 86 11.96 9.72 0.02
C LEU A 86 13.24 9.57 -0.82
N ASP A 87 13.11 9.23 -2.11
CA ASP A 87 14.23 8.95 -3.01
C ASP A 87 15.14 7.81 -2.48
N ILE A 88 14.52 6.84 -1.79
CA ILE A 88 15.20 5.66 -1.23
C ILE A 88 14.90 4.45 -2.10
N GLU A 89 15.95 3.75 -2.51
CA GLU A 89 15.83 2.53 -3.32
C GLU A 89 15.17 1.39 -2.53
N VAL A 90 14.16 0.76 -3.15
CA VAL A 90 13.52 -0.46 -2.64
C VAL A 90 13.71 -1.58 -3.64
N GLN A 91 14.26 -2.70 -3.17
CA GLN A 91 14.44 -3.92 -3.95
C GLN A 91 13.52 -5.03 -3.43
N LEU A 92 13.01 -5.87 -4.34
CA LEU A 92 12.35 -7.12 -3.96
C LEU A 92 13.23 -8.32 -4.34
N LYS A 93 13.91 -8.91 -3.35
CA LYS A 93 14.82 -10.03 -3.56
C LYS A 93 14.07 -11.37 -3.52
N PRO A 94 14.22 -12.26 -4.53
CA PRO A 94 13.57 -13.57 -4.54
C PRO A 94 13.89 -14.39 -3.28
N GLY A 95 12.85 -14.92 -2.62
CA GLY A 95 13.00 -15.73 -1.40
C GLY A 95 13.36 -14.94 -0.13
N PHE A 96 13.64 -13.65 -0.25
CA PHE A 96 14.02 -12.78 0.88
C PHE A 96 12.91 -11.77 1.20
N GLY A 97 12.31 -11.17 0.16
CA GLY A 97 11.32 -10.12 0.30
C GLY A 97 11.92 -8.73 0.10
N PRO A 98 11.27 -7.67 0.64
CA PRO A 98 11.73 -6.31 0.45
C PRO A 98 13.03 -6.03 1.18
N TYR A 99 13.89 -5.24 0.52
CA TYR A 99 15.23 -4.89 0.98
C TYR A 99 15.56 -3.47 0.53
N LEU A 100 16.00 -2.63 1.46
CA LEU A 100 16.52 -1.29 1.21
C LEU A 100 18.05 -1.37 1.37
N PRO A 101 18.83 -1.09 0.30
CA PRO A 101 20.29 -1.12 0.38
C PRO A 101 20.88 -0.12 1.38
N ASP A 102 20.30 1.08 1.43
CA ASP A 102 20.77 2.21 2.22
C ASP A 102 19.68 2.67 3.21
N PRO A 103 19.38 1.89 4.25
CA PRO A 103 18.37 2.24 5.23
C PRO A 103 18.81 3.40 6.13
N ILE A 104 17.84 4.03 6.79
CA ILE A 104 18.09 5.11 7.75
C ILE A 104 18.75 4.54 9.00
N ARG A 105 19.85 5.17 9.42
CA ARG A 105 20.66 4.76 10.59
C ARG A 105 20.96 5.92 11.54
N THR A 106 20.85 7.16 11.07
CA THR A 106 21.30 8.34 11.81
C THR A 106 20.28 9.47 11.76
N VAL A 107 20.32 10.33 12.78
CA VAL A 107 19.53 11.58 12.84
C VAL A 107 19.83 12.49 11.64
N GLU A 108 21.07 12.51 11.16
CA GLU A 108 21.47 13.36 10.03
C GLU A 108 20.81 12.93 8.72
N GLN A 109 20.63 11.62 8.51
CA GLN A 109 19.87 11.13 7.34
C GLN A 109 18.40 11.56 7.40
N VAL A 110 17.78 11.58 8.59
CA VAL A 110 16.39 12.06 8.74
C VAL A 110 16.29 13.56 8.48
N LYS A 111 17.27 14.34 8.93
CA LYS A 111 17.30 15.81 8.70
C LYS A 111 17.45 16.17 7.23
N ASN A 112 18.18 15.36 6.48
CA ASN A 112 18.50 15.60 5.06
C ASN A 112 17.67 14.74 4.10
N LEU A 113 16.47 14.28 4.51
CA LEU A 113 15.59 13.54 3.61
C LEU A 113 15.25 14.38 2.38
N ASN A 114 15.46 13.79 1.20
CA ASN A 114 14.86 14.29 -0.02
C ASN A 114 13.39 13.87 -0.02
N ILE A 115 12.46 14.82 -0.19
CA ILE A 115 11.02 14.53 -0.13
C ILE A 115 10.39 14.96 -1.45
N ILE A 116 9.97 13.97 -2.23
CA ILE A 116 9.21 14.14 -3.47
C ILE A 116 7.74 13.90 -3.14
N PRO A 117 6.83 14.85 -3.44
CA PRO A 117 5.40 14.68 -3.16
C PRO A 117 4.83 13.40 -3.79
N ALA A 118 4.00 12.67 -3.04
CA ALA A 118 3.34 11.45 -3.52
C ALA A 118 2.50 11.67 -4.79
N GLU A 119 1.97 12.88 -5.00
CA GLU A 119 1.24 13.22 -6.22
C GLU A 119 2.11 13.11 -7.49
N GLU A 120 3.39 13.49 -7.37
CA GLU A 120 4.35 13.48 -8.46
C GLU A 120 4.99 12.08 -8.60
N GLN A 121 5.55 11.58 -7.50
CA GLN A 121 6.36 10.35 -7.51
C GLN A 121 5.52 9.11 -7.82
N LEU A 122 4.25 9.08 -7.41
CA LEU A 122 3.39 7.88 -7.48
C LEU A 122 2.25 8.03 -8.49
N SER A 123 2.44 8.87 -9.51
CA SER A 123 1.44 9.12 -10.56
C SER A 123 0.92 7.82 -11.22
N TYR A 124 1.81 6.84 -11.42
CA TYR A 124 1.48 5.51 -11.96
C TYR A 124 0.42 4.77 -11.14
N VAL A 125 0.36 4.98 -9.81
CA VAL A 125 -0.67 4.35 -8.95
C VAL A 125 -2.04 4.94 -9.27
N TYR A 126 -2.12 6.27 -9.43
CA TYR A 126 -3.36 6.96 -9.72
C TYR A 126 -3.87 6.62 -11.12
N ASP A 127 -2.96 6.46 -12.09
CA ASP A 127 -3.29 5.99 -13.43
C ASP A 127 -3.81 4.54 -13.39
N ALA A 128 -3.16 3.66 -12.62
CA ALA A 128 -3.61 2.29 -12.41
C ALA A 128 -5.00 2.22 -11.76
N LEU A 129 -5.27 3.05 -10.74
CA LEU A 129 -6.59 3.17 -10.11
C LEU A 129 -7.65 3.65 -11.09
N THR A 130 -7.36 4.70 -11.85
CA THR A 130 -8.29 5.28 -12.83
C THR A 130 -8.63 4.26 -13.91
N LEU A 131 -7.61 3.57 -14.44
CA LEU A 131 -7.77 2.51 -15.43
C LEU A 131 -8.59 1.35 -14.86
N THR A 132 -8.20 0.83 -13.70
CA THR A 132 -8.88 -0.29 -13.04
C THR A 132 -10.33 0.05 -12.74
N ARG A 133 -10.62 1.26 -12.24
CA ARG A 133 -11.98 1.70 -11.93
C ARG A 133 -12.87 1.74 -13.18
N LYS A 134 -12.31 2.13 -14.33
CA LYS A 134 -13.01 2.08 -15.61
C LYS A 134 -13.21 0.63 -16.08
N THR A 135 -12.18 -0.20 -16.02
CA THR A 135 -12.20 -1.62 -16.44
C THR A 135 -13.15 -2.48 -15.59
N LEU A 136 -13.32 -2.14 -14.31
CA LEU A 136 -14.32 -2.79 -13.47
C LEU A 136 -15.74 -2.54 -13.95
N ASP A 137 -16.02 -1.46 -14.69
CA ASP A 137 -17.35 -1.08 -15.19
C ASP A 137 -18.43 -1.17 -14.09
N GLY A 138 -18.08 -0.66 -12.90
CA GLY A 138 -18.96 -0.64 -11.75
C GLY A 138 -19.32 -2.02 -11.18
N ARG A 139 -18.67 -3.11 -11.60
CA ARG A 139 -18.99 -4.47 -11.12
C ARG A 139 -18.87 -4.61 -9.60
N VAL A 140 -17.80 -4.10 -9.02
CA VAL A 140 -17.50 -4.11 -7.57
C VAL A 140 -16.70 -2.87 -7.18
N PRO A 141 -16.72 -2.44 -5.91
CA PRO A 141 -15.91 -1.31 -5.45
C PRO A 141 -14.41 -1.61 -5.54
N LEU A 142 -13.63 -0.56 -5.80
CA LEU A 142 -12.16 -0.61 -5.81
C LEU A 142 -11.59 -0.05 -4.51
N ILE A 143 -10.80 -0.86 -3.80
CA ILE A 143 -10.07 -0.54 -2.59
C ILE A 143 -8.69 0.01 -2.98
N GLY A 144 -8.41 1.24 -2.57
CA GLY A 144 -7.07 1.81 -2.49
C GLY A 144 -6.44 1.51 -1.13
N PHE A 145 -5.12 1.63 -1.01
CA PHE A 145 -4.45 1.34 0.26
C PHE A 145 -3.09 2.01 0.42
N ALA A 146 -2.59 2.02 1.65
CA ALA A 146 -1.24 2.46 2.01
C ALA A 146 -0.69 1.65 3.18
N GLY A 147 0.63 1.65 3.35
CA GLY A 147 1.26 1.26 4.60
C GLY A 147 1.04 2.35 5.66
N ALA A 148 0.86 1.95 6.91
CA ALA A 148 0.79 2.91 8.00
C ALA A 148 2.18 3.50 8.33
N PRO A 149 2.26 4.72 8.90
CA PRO A 149 3.54 5.39 9.18
C PRO A 149 4.52 4.55 10.01
N TRP A 150 4.07 3.87 11.08
CA TRP A 150 4.94 3.02 11.88
C TRP A 150 5.46 1.81 11.08
N THR A 151 4.59 1.13 10.34
CA THR A 151 5.00 0.04 9.46
C THR A 151 6.04 0.48 8.43
N LEU A 152 5.88 1.67 7.82
CA LEU A 152 6.85 2.21 6.86
C LEU A 152 8.16 2.62 7.54
N PHE A 153 8.08 3.25 8.72
CA PHE A 153 9.23 3.56 9.58
C PHE A 153 10.06 2.30 9.89
N CYS A 154 9.39 1.20 10.24
CA CYS A 154 10.05 -0.09 10.45
C CYS A 154 10.88 -0.52 9.23
N TYR A 155 10.36 -0.39 8.01
CA TYR A 155 11.13 -0.72 6.81
C TYR A 155 12.28 0.26 6.56
N LEU A 156 12.03 1.56 6.70
CA LEU A 156 13.03 2.62 6.50
C LEU A 156 14.23 2.46 7.44
N VAL A 157 13.99 2.09 8.69
CA VAL A 157 15.03 1.97 9.72
C VAL A 157 15.55 0.55 9.88
N GLU A 158 14.79 -0.51 9.59
CA GLU A 158 15.35 -1.87 9.65
C GLU A 158 16.08 -2.20 8.32
N GLY A 159 15.56 -1.69 7.20
CA GLY A 159 16.01 -1.96 5.85
C GLY A 159 15.39 -3.21 5.21
N GLN A 160 14.58 -3.96 5.95
CA GLN A 160 13.97 -5.21 5.52
C GLN A 160 12.89 -5.64 6.52
N GLY A 161 12.21 -6.74 6.25
CA GLY A 161 11.37 -7.39 7.26
C GLY A 161 12.20 -7.91 8.43
N SER A 162 11.65 -7.84 9.65
CA SER A 162 12.29 -8.34 10.87
C SER A 162 11.26 -8.99 11.79
N LYS A 163 11.72 -9.92 12.64
CA LYS A 163 10.85 -10.56 13.64
C LYS A 163 10.67 -9.67 14.87
N THR A 164 11.61 -8.78 15.13
CA THR A 164 11.66 -7.97 16.35
C THR A 164 11.67 -6.47 16.08
N PHE A 165 12.10 -6.05 14.88
CA PHE A 165 12.32 -4.65 14.53
C PHE A 165 13.19 -3.93 15.57
N SER A 166 14.22 -4.62 16.06
CA SER A 166 15.06 -4.13 17.16
C SER A 166 15.79 -2.84 16.80
N THR A 167 16.19 -2.67 15.53
CA THR A 167 16.87 -1.44 15.07
C THR A 167 15.89 -0.28 15.03
N ALA A 168 14.71 -0.50 14.44
CA ALA A 168 13.65 0.50 14.39
C ALA A 168 13.22 0.94 15.80
N LYS A 169 12.98 0.00 16.72
CA LYS A 169 12.66 0.29 18.12
C LYS A 169 13.79 1.01 18.84
N SER A 170 15.03 0.57 18.64
CA SER A 170 16.19 1.24 19.25
C SER A 170 16.24 2.70 18.81
N PHE A 171 16.12 2.97 17.51
CA PHE A 171 16.12 4.33 16.97
C PHE A 171 14.96 5.17 17.52
N LEU A 172 13.76 4.59 17.59
CA LEU A 172 12.58 5.23 18.16
C LEU A 172 12.82 5.71 19.60
N PHE A 173 13.44 4.89 20.45
CA PHE A 173 13.66 5.22 21.86
C PHE A 173 14.93 6.04 22.11
N SER A 174 15.98 5.85 21.32
CA SER A 174 17.24 6.58 21.50
C SER A 174 17.22 7.96 20.83
N GLU A 175 16.50 8.11 19.72
CA GLU A 175 16.43 9.34 18.91
C GLU A 175 14.98 9.80 18.69
N PRO A 176 14.20 10.08 19.75
CA PRO A 176 12.74 10.27 19.67
C PRO A 176 12.34 11.43 18.76
N GLU A 177 13.07 12.55 18.76
CA GLU A 177 12.77 13.70 17.89
C GLU A 177 12.95 13.37 16.40
N ALA A 178 14.01 12.64 16.06
CA ALA A 178 14.25 12.21 14.69
C ALA A 178 13.23 11.15 14.25
N ALA A 179 12.88 10.23 15.14
CA ALA A 179 11.88 9.22 14.85
C ALA A 179 10.49 9.85 14.63
N GLN A 180 10.09 10.79 15.50
CA GLN A 180 8.88 11.58 15.33
C GLN A 180 8.87 12.31 13.99
N LYS A 181 9.98 12.97 13.62
CA LYS A 181 10.08 13.66 12.34
C LYS A 181 9.88 12.73 11.15
N LEU A 182 10.45 11.52 11.21
CA LEU A 182 10.29 10.53 10.14
C LEU A 182 8.84 10.02 10.05
N LEU A 183 8.19 9.77 11.20
CA LEU A 183 6.78 9.37 11.27
C LEU A 183 5.86 10.46 10.72
N GLU A 184 6.11 11.72 11.03
CA GLU A 184 5.38 12.88 10.49
C GLU A 184 5.52 12.96 8.96
N VAL A 185 6.74 12.84 8.45
CA VAL A 185 6.98 12.82 6.99
C VAL A 185 6.18 11.69 6.32
N MET A 186 6.21 10.48 6.87
CA MET A 186 5.45 9.36 6.32
C MET A 186 3.94 9.55 6.47
N THR A 187 3.49 10.23 7.52
CA THR A 187 2.08 10.60 7.71
C THR A 187 1.61 11.57 6.63
N ASP A 188 2.37 12.64 6.39
CA ASP A 188 2.05 13.64 5.37
C ASP A 188 1.99 13.02 3.96
N GLN A 189 2.98 12.18 3.62
CA GLN A 189 2.99 11.45 2.35
C GLN A 189 1.81 10.47 2.23
N THR A 190 1.49 9.75 3.30
CA THR A 190 0.35 8.81 3.33
C THR A 190 -0.98 9.53 3.14
N ILE A 191 -1.18 10.68 3.78
CA ILE A 191 -2.40 11.50 3.62
C ILE A 191 -2.54 11.96 2.17
N GLN A 192 -1.50 12.55 1.59
CA GLN A 192 -1.51 13.02 0.20
C GLN A 192 -1.79 11.87 -0.77
N TYR A 193 -1.10 10.74 -0.59
CA TYR A 193 -1.27 9.54 -1.39
C TYR A 193 -2.70 9.02 -1.36
N LEU A 194 -3.26 8.77 -0.17
CA LEU A 194 -4.61 8.25 0.00
C LEU A 194 -5.67 9.21 -0.55
N HIS A 195 -5.51 10.51 -0.33
CA HIS A 195 -6.41 11.53 -0.88
C HIS A 195 -6.42 11.51 -2.42
N ASN A 196 -5.25 11.39 -3.04
CA ASN A 196 -5.14 11.30 -4.50
C ASN A 196 -5.65 9.95 -5.05
N GLN A 197 -5.54 8.85 -4.30
CA GLN A 197 -6.19 7.59 -4.68
C GLN A 197 -7.73 7.72 -4.75
N VAL A 198 -8.35 8.48 -3.84
CA VAL A 198 -9.80 8.75 -3.90
C VAL A 198 -10.15 9.55 -5.15
N LYS A 199 -9.39 10.60 -5.48
CA LYS A 199 -9.57 11.36 -6.73
C LYS A 199 -9.43 10.48 -7.97
N ALA A 200 -8.52 9.51 -7.93
CA ALA A 200 -8.27 8.53 -8.99
C ALA A 200 -9.33 7.42 -9.08
N GLY A 201 -10.28 7.36 -8.15
CA GLY A 201 -11.45 6.48 -8.24
C GLY A 201 -11.49 5.33 -7.24
N ALA A 202 -10.59 5.28 -6.25
CA ALA A 202 -10.75 4.40 -5.09
C ALA A 202 -12.04 4.77 -4.32
N GLN A 203 -12.77 3.75 -3.86
CA GLN A 203 -14.06 3.91 -3.16
C GLN A 203 -13.96 3.53 -1.68
N VAL A 204 -12.92 2.78 -1.33
CA VAL A 204 -12.56 2.38 0.03
C VAL A 204 -11.07 2.57 0.16
N LEU A 205 -10.60 2.97 1.34
CA LEU A 205 -9.19 3.06 1.66
C LEU A 205 -8.86 2.12 2.82
N GLN A 206 -7.76 1.38 2.70
CA GLN A 206 -7.23 0.55 3.78
C GLN A 206 -5.82 0.99 4.17
N VAL A 207 -5.59 1.16 5.48
CA VAL A 207 -4.27 1.45 6.04
C VAL A 207 -3.72 0.19 6.70
N PHE A 208 -2.56 -0.28 6.24
CA PHE A 208 -1.92 -1.50 6.72
C PHE A 208 -0.88 -1.20 7.80
N GLU A 209 -1.29 -1.26 9.07
CA GLU A 209 -0.38 -1.25 10.22
C GLU A 209 0.11 -2.67 10.55
N SER A 210 0.84 -3.26 9.62
CA SER A 210 1.24 -4.68 9.65
C SER A 210 2.17 -5.01 10.83
N TRP A 211 2.89 -4.01 11.34
CA TRP A 211 3.87 -4.17 12.41
C TRP A 211 3.44 -3.56 13.76
N ALA A 212 2.14 -3.30 13.96
CA ALA A 212 1.61 -2.82 15.24
C ALA A 212 2.11 -3.63 16.45
N ALA A 213 2.13 -4.96 16.31
CA ALA A 213 2.51 -5.89 17.38
C ALA A 213 4.00 -5.82 17.81
N ALA A 214 4.84 -5.06 17.09
CA ALA A 214 6.21 -4.79 17.53
C ALA A 214 6.27 -3.82 18.72
N LEU A 215 5.20 -3.07 18.97
CA LEU A 215 5.07 -2.10 20.06
C LEU A 215 4.15 -2.62 21.17
N GLY A 216 4.42 -2.19 22.41
CA GLY A 216 3.48 -2.38 23.51
C GLY A 216 2.26 -1.45 23.36
N PRO A 217 1.16 -1.68 24.09
CA PRO A 217 -0.06 -0.88 23.98
C PRO A 217 0.14 0.62 24.26
N ASP A 218 1.00 0.96 25.22
CA ASP A 218 1.26 2.36 25.58
C ASP A 218 2.14 3.03 24.53
N ASP A 219 3.23 2.38 24.10
CA ASP A 219 4.08 2.85 23.01
C ASP A 219 3.26 3.10 21.74
N PHE A 220 2.40 2.16 21.36
CA PHE A 220 1.54 2.26 20.18
C PHE A 220 0.53 3.41 20.26
N ARG A 221 0.07 3.77 21.46
CA ARG A 221 -0.89 4.87 21.66
C ARG A 221 -0.23 6.24 21.56
N THR A 222 1.03 6.34 21.98
CA THR A 222 1.74 7.63 22.11
C THR A 222 2.68 7.94 20.95
N LEU A 223 2.91 6.96 20.06
CA LEU A 223 3.71 7.12 18.85
C LEU A 223 3.08 8.11 17.86
#